data_AF-A0A2K1IZS2-F1
#
_entry.id   AF-A0A2K1IZS2-F1
#
_cell.length_a   1.000
_cell.length_b   1.000
_cell.length_c   1.000
_cell.angle_alpha   90.00
_cell.angle_beta   90.00
_cell.angle_gamma   90.00
#
_symmetry.space_group_name_H-M   'P 1'
#
loop_
_entity.id
_entity.type
_entity.pdbx_description
1 polymer ?
#
loop_
_entity_poly.entity_id
_entity_poly.type
_entity_poly.pdbx_seq_one_letter_code
_entity_poly.pdbx_strand_id
1 'polypeptide(L)'
;LYMKNYKNLKQLTTNLYNMTSLVAFHLVNYPILEVLSKRWINFICLKELTINKFTSLKIISIKITSLTSVKKLYLFGCEALEEFLNGLRNLIAL
;
A
#
# COMPACT_ATOMS: atom_id res chain seq x y z
N LEU A 1 -6.41 10.25 -1.38
CA LEU A 1 -6.32 9.72 -2.75
C LEU A 1 -7.07 8.40 -2.79
N TYR A 2 -7.96 8.23 -3.76
CA TYR A 2 -8.75 7.00 -3.90
C TYR A 2 -8.55 6.47 -5.33
N MET A 3 -7.95 5.29 -5.46
CA MET A 3 -7.75 4.64 -6.76
C MET A 3 -8.52 3.31 -6.79
N LYS A 4 -9.32 3.10 -7.85
CA LYS A 4 -10.15 1.90 -8.00
C LYS A 4 -10.16 1.31 -9.40
N ASN A 5 -10.47 0.02 -9.48
CA ASN A 5 -10.94 -0.68 -10.69
C ASN A 5 -9.95 -0.76 -11.85
N TYR A 6 -8.68 -1.07 -11.56
CA TYR A 6 -7.69 -1.32 -12.61
C TYR A 6 -7.51 -2.82 -12.81
N LYS A 7 -8.44 -3.42 -13.56
CA LYS A 7 -8.51 -4.89 -13.78
C LYS A 7 -7.28 -5.49 -14.45
N ASN A 8 -6.55 -4.68 -15.23
CA ASN A 8 -5.42 -5.12 -16.04
C ASN A 8 -4.06 -4.57 -15.55
N LEU A 9 -4.02 -3.92 -14.38
CA LEU A 9 -2.79 -3.32 -13.90
C LEU A 9 -1.91 -4.35 -13.20
N LYS A 10 -0.88 -4.81 -13.91
CA LYS A 10 0.14 -5.74 -13.40
C LYS A 10 1.18 -5.06 -12.49
N GLN A 11 1.31 -3.75 -12.57
CA GLN A 11 2.21 -2.97 -11.73
C GLN A 11 1.65 -1.58 -11.50
N LEU A 12 1.53 -1.17 -10.24
CA LEU A 12 1.24 0.22 -9.93
C LEU A 12 2.55 1.01 -10.10
N THR A 13 2.67 1.90 -11.08
CA THR A 13 3.85 2.78 -11.30
C THR A 13 3.51 4.26 -11.10
N THR A 14 2.64 4.57 -10.14
CA THR A 14 2.36 5.96 -9.76
C THR A 14 3.59 6.66 -9.18
N ASN A 15 3.94 7.81 -9.77
CA ASN A 15 4.95 8.75 -9.27
C ASN A 15 4.32 9.62 -8.17
N LEU A 16 4.22 9.08 -6.95
CA LEU A 16 3.59 9.76 -5.80
C LEU A 16 4.58 10.56 -4.93
N TYR A 17 5.78 10.83 -5.45
CA TYR A 17 6.91 11.36 -4.67
C TYR A 17 6.69 12.76 -4.07
N ASN A 18 5.68 13.51 -4.54
CA ASN A 18 5.34 14.85 -4.06
C ASN A 18 4.02 14.91 -3.26
N MET A 19 3.45 13.77 -2.89
CA MET A 19 2.20 13.74 -2.11
C MET A 19 2.43 13.90 -0.60
N THR A 20 3.17 14.95 -0.21
CA THR A 20 3.56 15.22 1.17
C THR A 20 2.37 15.51 2.09
N SER A 21 1.32 16.13 1.57
CA SER A 21 0.10 16.49 2.30
C SER A 21 -0.96 15.40 2.33
N LEU A 22 -0.72 14.24 1.71
CA LEU A 22 -1.72 13.18 1.60
C LEU A 22 -2.00 12.56 2.96
N VAL A 23 -3.25 12.65 3.43
CA VAL A 23 -3.65 12.12 4.74
C VAL A 23 -4.20 10.69 4.66
N ALA A 24 -4.94 10.36 3.60
CA ALA A 24 -5.54 9.04 3.42
C ALA A 24 -5.33 8.53 1.99
N PHE A 25 -4.97 7.26 1.85
CA PHE A 25 -4.77 6.59 0.57
C PHE A 25 -5.53 5.27 0.53
N HIS A 26 -6.47 5.15 -0.40
CA HIS A 26 -7.27 3.94 -0.58
C HIS A 26 -7.03 3.36 -1.98
N LEU A 27 -6.70 2.07 -2.00
CA LEU A 27 -6.47 1.27 -3.18
C LEU A 27 -7.52 0.15 -3.20
N VAL A 28 -8.36 0.10 -4.23
CA VAL A 28 -9.49 -0.83 -4.29
C VAL A 28 -9.55 -1.58 -5.62
N ASN A 29 -9.72 -2.89 -5.55
CA ASN A 29 -10.00 -3.76 -6.70
C ASN A 29 -8.90 -3.76 -7.77
N TYR A 30 -7.78 -4.41 -7.43
CA TYR A 30 -6.65 -4.69 -8.33
C TYR A 30 -6.46 -6.21 -8.40
N PRO A 31 -7.35 -6.92 -9.12
CA PRO A 31 -7.50 -8.36 -8.99
C PRO A 31 -6.27 -9.14 -9.43
N ILE A 32 -5.46 -8.62 -10.36
CA ILE A 32 -4.29 -9.31 -10.93
C ILE A 32 -2.95 -8.80 -10.43
N LEU A 33 -2.93 -7.82 -9.51
CA LEU A 33 -1.67 -7.25 -9.05
C LEU A 33 -1.01 -8.21 -8.06
N GLU A 34 0.13 -8.80 -8.43
CA GLU A 34 0.85 -9.76 -7.57
C GLU A 34 1.80 -9.09 -6.57
N VAL A 35 2.38 -7.95 -6.94
CA VAL A 35 3.38 -7.26 -6.12
C VAL A 35 3.05 -5.78 -6.01
N LEU A 36 2.91 -5.30 -4.78
CA LEU A 36 2.86 -3.88 -4.44
C LEU A 36 4.22 -3.45 -3.90
N SER A 37 5.19 -3.26 -4.79
CA SER A 37 6.53 -2.78 -4.46
C SER A 37 6.65 -1.28 -4.76
N LYS A 38 6.84 -0.47 -3.72
CA LYS A 38 6.85 0.99 -3.88
C LYS A 38 7.87 1.71 -3.03
N ARG A 39 8.61 2.58 -3.72
CA ARG A 39 9.20 3.79 -3.15
C ARG A 39 8.09 4.83 -2.96
N TRP A 40 7.25 4.67 -1.93
CA TRP A 40 6.35 5.72 -1.46
C TRP A 40 7.13 6.79 -0.70
N ILE A 41 8.11 7.37 -1.39
CA ILE A 41 8.96 8.39 -0.81
C ILE A 41 8.04 9.60 -0.53
N ASN A 42 8.05 10.07 0.72
CA ASN A 42 7.40 11.30 1.19
C ASN A 42 5.92 11.27 1.59
N PHE A 43 5.34 10.14 2.00
CA PHE A 43 4.05 10.11 2.70
C PHE A 43 4.17 10.55 4.18
N ILE A 44 4.64 11.78 4.40
CA ILE A 44 4.95 12.31 5.73
C ILE A 44 3.69 12.58 6.55
N CYS A 45 2.57 12.89 5.89
CA CYS A 45 1.29 13.16 6.56
C CYS A 45 0.27 12.01 6.46
N LEU A 46 0.63 10.88 5.86
CA LEU A 46 -0.31 9.79 5.60
C LEU A 46 -0.66 9.08 6.89
N LYS A 47 -1.91 9.23 7.35
CA LYS A 47 -2.42 8.61 8.57
C LYS A 47 -3.16 7.30 8.29
N GLU A 48 -3.71 7.15 7.09
CA GLU A 48 -4.55 6.02 6.74
C GLU A 48 -4.19 5.42 5.38
N LEU A 49 -3.99 4.10 5.36
CA LEU A 49 -3.81 3.30 4.16
C LEU A 49 -4.84 2.17 4.12
N THR A 50 -5.60 2.09 3.04
CA THR A 50 -6.52 0.97 2.78
C THR A 50 -6.14 0.26 1.50
N ILE A 51 -6.02 -1.07 1.56
CA ILE A 51 -5.88 -1.97 0.42
C ILE A 51 -7.05 -2.95 0.47
N ASN A 52 -7.88 -2.96 -0.57
CA ASN A 52 -9.10 -3.74 -0.58
C ASN A 52 -9.30 -4.49 -1.91
N LYS A 53 -9.64 -5.78 -1.87
CA LYS A 53 -9.90 -6.65 -3.03
C LYS A 53 -8.69 -6.78 -3.97
N PHE A 54 -7.57 -7.24 -3.42
CA PHE A 54 -6.35 -7.55 -4.15
C PHE A 54 -6.15 -9.07 -4.14
N THR A 55 -6.97 -9.78 -4.90
CA THR A 55 -7.08 -11.24 -4.85
C THR A 55 -5.81 -11.99 -5.24
N SER A 56 -4.99 -11.43 -6.13
CA SER A 56 -3.71 -12.03 -6.53
C SER A 56 -2.48 -11.44 -5.85
N LEU A 57 -2.64 -10.50 -4.92
CA LEU A 57 -1.50 -9.82 -4.29
C LEU A 57 -0.78 -10.75 -3.33
N LYS A 58 0.47 -11.08 -3.65
CA LYS A 58 1.37 -11.94 -2.88
C LYS A 58 2.31 -11.17 -1.99
N ILE A 59 2.80 -10.01 -2.45
CA ILE A 59 3.86 -9.27 -1.76
C ILE A 59 3.50 -7.79 -1.62
N ILE A 60 3.57 -7.28 -0.39
CA ILE A 60 3.58 -5.83 -0.11
C ILE A 60 4.98 -5.44 0.33
N SER A 61 5.70 -4.67 -0.47
CA SER A 61 7.08 -4.20 -0.17
C SER A 61 7.14 -2.67 -0.20
N ILE A 62 6.92 -2.07 0.97
CA ILE A 62 6.96 -0.62 1.17
C ILE A 62 8.12 -0.31 2.12
N LYS A 63 8.93 0.70 1.79
CA LYS A 63 10.05 1.12 2.64
C LYS A 63 9.54 1.64 3.98
N ILE A 64 10.24 1.31 5.08
CA ILE A 64 9.94 1.78 6.44
C ILE A 64 9.83 3.31 6.50
N THR A 65 10.74 4.00 5.83
CA THR A 65 10.79 5.47 5.79
C THR A 65 9.59 6.09 5.07
N SER A 66 8.77 5.28 4.39
CA SER A 66 7.59 5.71 3.65
C SER A 66 6.30 5.70 4.46
N LEU A 67 6.25 5.03 5.62
CA LEU A 67 5.02 4.84 6.40
C LEU A 67 5.14 5.37 7.83
N THR A 68 6.07 6.28 8.10
CA THR A 68 6.38 6.77 9.46
C THR A 68 5.20 7.45 10.16
N SER A 69 4.20 7.92 9.42
CA SER A 69 3.03 8.64 9.96
C SER A 69 1.73 7.83 9.96
N VAL A 70 1.73 6.62 9.39
CA VAL A 70 0.54 5.80 9.25
C VAL A 70 0.11 5.27 10.61
N LYS A 71 -1.14 5.59 10.98
CA LYS A 71 -1.77 5.15 12.23
C LYS A 71 -2.80 4.06 12.00
N LYS A 72 -3.36 3.98 10.80
CA LYS A 72 -4.39 3.03 10.42
C LYS A 72 -4.00 2.34 9.13
N LEU A 73 -3.92 1.02 9.19
CA LEU A 73 -3.73 0.16 8.04
C LEU A 73 -4.90 -0.81 7.95
N TYR A 74 -5.56 -0.82 6.80
CA TYR A 74 -6.66 -1.72 6.51
C TYR A 74 -6.33 -2.59 5.31
N LEU A 75 -6.34 -3.91 5.49
CA LEU A 75 -6.15 -4.90 4.43
C LEU A 75 -7.39 -5.79 4.38
N PHE A 76 -8.11 -5.77 3.26
CA PHE A 76 -9.34 -6.55 3.08
C PHE A 76 -9.31 -7.29 1.74
N GLY A 77 -9.68 -8.57 1.72
CA GLY A 77 -9.74 -9.35 0.47
C GLY A 77 -8.39 -9.43 -0.26
N CYS A 78 -7.30 -9.66 0.49
CA CYS A 78 -5.94 -9.91 -0.02
C CYS A 78 -5.58 -11.38 0.25
N GLU A 79 -6.35 -12.31 -0.30
CA GLU A 79 -6.31 -13.74 0.06
C GLU A 79 -5.00 -14.44 -0.32
N ALA A 80 -4.33 -13.97 -1.37
CA ALA A 80 -3.04 -14.50 -1.82
C ALA A 80 -1.82 -13.88 -1.11
N LEU A 81 -2.01 -13.03 -0.10
CA LEU A 81 -0.90 -12.29 0.52
C LEU A 81 -0.01 -13.23 1.34
N GLU A 82 1.17 -13.51 0.81
CA GLU A 82 2.18 -14.39 1.40
C GLU A 82 3.21 -13.59 2.22
N GLU A 83 3.64 -12.44 1.69
CA GLU A 83 4.64 -11.59 2.31
C GLU A 83 4.12 -10.17 2.56
N PHE A 84 4.13 -9.78 3.83
CA PHE A 84 3.78 -8.44 4.25
C PHE A 84 4.99 -7.69 4.80
N LEU A 85 5.40 -6.64 4.09
CA LEU A 85 6.41 -5.66 4.50
C LEU A 85 7.74 -6.28 4.92
N ASN A 86 8.56 -6.65 3.93
CA ASN A 86 9.96 -7.00 4.15
C ASN A 86 10.73 -5.76 4.63
N GLY A 87 10.68 -5.49 5.94
CA GLY A 87 11.12 -4.22 6.54
C GLY A 87 10.49 -3.84 7.87
N LEU A 88 9.54 -4.57 8.47
CA LEU A 88 8.90 -4.18 9.74
C LEU A 88 9.78 -4.26 11.01
N ARG A 89 10.98 -3.69 11.01
CA ARG A 89 11.73 -3.51 12.27
C ARG A 89 11.04 -2.51 13.22
N ASN A 90 10.10 -1.68 12.74
CA ASN A 90 9.56 -0.54 13.49
C ASN A 90 8.02 -0.52 13.68
N LEU A 91 7.26 -1.49 13.16
CA LEU A 91 5.86 -1.63 13.57
C LEU A 91 5.84 -2.52 14.82
N ILE A 92 5.79 -1.88 15.98
CA ILE A 92 5.47 -2.55 17.24
C ILE A 92 4.00 -2.95 17.14
N ALA A 93 3.71 -4.24 17.35
CA ALA A 93 2.36 -4.77 17.39
C ALA A 93 1.52 -4.00 18.42
N LEU A 94 0.28 -3.64 18.05
CA LEU A 94 -0.79 -3.23 18.95
C LEU A 94 -1.83 -4.35 19.00
#